data_AF-A0A6P5WJV0-F1
#
_entry.id   AF-A0A6P5WJV0-F1
#
_cell.length_a   1.000
_cell.length_b   1.000
_cell.length_c   1.000
_cell.angle_alpha   90.00
_cell.angle_beta   90.00
_cell.angle_gamma   90.00
#
_symmetry.space_group_name_H-M   'P 1'
#
loop_
_entity.id
_entity.type
_entity.pdbx_description
1 polymer ?
#
loop_
_entity_poly.entity_id
_entity_poly.type
_entity_poly.pdbx_seq_one_letter_code
_entity_poly.pdbx_strand_id
1 'polypeptide(L)'
;MRTSQKHHRSNDQPVKEIDPFCLPHIQILDNNVCSDICSQGTSVSFQTYKDQIFTLESSTATAGFVAYDSPSAVSISSSRSPFSPQGSQSCLSDPHHSPDNTYGSPFSGSSVVDDSNELKHKLRELEISLLGPESDIIDSCNCCFTSGAHQAASMASLNFNQLVDVIPRLDLKQVLIACGQALNDDDMSTVAGLMHVLEKMVSVSGEPIQRLGAYVLEGLRARLESSGSNIYKALKCKEPTSTELMSYMHILFRICPYWKFAYTSANVVIKEVMEYEPKIHIIDFQIAQGTQWMYLIAALAKRPGGPPSIRITGVDDSQSNHARGGGLNIVRQKLSEFAASYNVPFEFHDAAMSGCEIQLEHLKVRPGEALAVNFPYVLHHMPDESVSTWNHRDRLLRLVKSLSPKIVTLAEQESNTNTSPFFSRYLETLDYYTAMFESIDVACPRDDKQRISAEQHCVARDIVNMIACEGPERVERHELLGKWRCRFMMADFSPYPLSSSVTMAVRDLLKEYDNNYRLEDRDGALYLGWVHRAMATSSAWR
;
A
#
# COMPACT_ATOMS: atom_id res chain seq x y z
N MET A 1 28.52 81.64 7.03
CA MET A 1 28.81 80.64 8.08
C MET A 1 28.31 79.27 7.63
N ARG A 2 28.88 78.17 8.13
CA ARG A 2 28.30 76.80 8.02
C ARG A 2 27.19 76.65 9.09
N THR A 3 26.27 75.68 9.14
CA THR A 3 26.11 74.32 8.55
C THR A 3 24.62 74.08 8.19
N SER A 4 24.28 73.50 7.03
CA SER A 4 24.03 72.07 6.75
C SER A 4 22.65 71.52 7.16
N GLN A 5 22.10 70.62 6.32
CA GLN A 5 20.77 70.02 6.41
C GLN A 5 20.70 68.81 7.37
N LYS A 6 19.47 68.39 7.74
CA LYS A 6 18.95 67.05 7.38
C LYS A 6 17.43 66.91 7.65
N HIS A 7 16.71 66.30 6.71
CA HIS A 7 15.41 65.68 6.98
C HIS A 7 15.63 64.26 7.51
N HIS A 8 14.75 63.79 8.40
CA HIS A 8 14.50 62.36 8.55
C HIS A 8 13.27 61.98 7.71
N ARG A 9 13.49 61.16 6.68
CA ARG A 9 12.47 60.23 6.20
C ARG A 9 12.60 58.95 7.02
N SER A 10 11.48 58.43 7.50
CA SER A 10 11.37 57.00 7.81
C SER A 10 11.41 56.26 6.47
N ASN A 11 12.29 55.27 6.34
CA ASN A 11 12.26 54.35 5.21
C ASN A 11 11.62 53.05 5.67
N ASP A 12 10.56 52.63 5.01
CA ASP A 12 10.11 51.25 5.07
C ASP A 12 11.20 50.33 4.50
N GLN A 13 11.38 49.16 5.13
CA GLN A 13 12.03 48.03 4.48
C GLN A 13 10.95 47.05 4.06
N PRO A 14 10.85 46.66 2.78
CA PRO A 14 9.88 45.65 2.37
C PRO A 14 10.22 44.32 3.02
N VAL A 15 9.19 43.61 3.47
CA VAL A 15 9.28 42.20 3.83
C VAL A 15 9.82 41.45 2.61
N LYS A 16 10.82 40.59 2.80
CA LYS A 16 11.24 39.68 1.72
C LYS A 16 10.08 38.73 1.41
N GLU A 17 9.54 38.84 0.22
CA GLU A 17 8.65 37.81 -0.32
C GLU A 17 9.39 36.47 -0.32
N ILE A 18 8.71 35.44 0.16
CA ILE A 18 9.18 34.06 0.09
C ILE A 18 8.76 33.54 -1.28
N ASP A 19 9.71 33.13 -2.11
CA ASP A 19 9.42 32.56 -3.43
C ASP A 19 8.40 31.41 -3.31
N PRO A 20 7.29 31.42 -4.08
CA PRO A 20 6.28 30.38 -4.02
C PRO A 20 6.86 29.03 -4.45
N PHE A 21 6.32 27.94 -3.87
CA PHE A 21 6.76 26.56 -4.12
C PHE A 21 6.37 26.06 -5.52
N CYS A 22 6.99 26.61 -6.56
CA CYS A 22 6.95 26.04 -7.90
C CYS A 22 7.70 24.70 -7.93
N LEU A 23 6.96 23.60 -7.72
CA LEU A 23 7.38 22.28 -8.18
C LEU A 23 7.82 22.39 -9.64
N PRO A 24 9.03 21.91 -10.02
CA PRO A 24 9.46 21.96 -11.40
C PRO A 24 8.52 21.07 -12.23
N HIS A 25 7.79 21.69 -13.15
CA HIS A 25 6.88 20.99 -14.06
C HIS A 25 7.70 20.26 -15.13
N ILE A 26 8.32 19.16 -14.72
CA ILE A 26 9.13 18.29 -15.57
C ILE A 26 8.18 17.61 -16.55
N GLN A 27 8.14 18.11 -17.78
CA GLN A 27 7.66 17.34 -18.91
C GLN A 27 8.50 16.07 -18.97
N ILE A 28 7.84 14.91 -18.83
CA ILE A 28 8.48 13.63 -19.13
C ILE A 28 8.81 13.65 -20.62
N LEU A 29 10.07 13.39 -20.97
CA LEU A 29 10.55 13.52 -22.32
C LEU A 29 10.08 12.31 -23.16
N ASP A 30 8.92 12.45 -23.81
CA ASP A 30 8.40 11.48 -24.75
C ASP A 30 9.33 11.37 -25.98
N ASN A 31 10.27 10.44 -25.90
CA ASN A 31 11.28 10.17 -26.94
C ASN A 31 10.65 9.49 -28.17
N ASN A 32 9.87 10.23 -28.95
CA ASN A 32 9.44 9.86 -30.30
C ASN A 32 10.02 10.86 -31.33
N VAL A 33 11.32 10.70 -31.62
CA VAL A 33 11.97 11.43 -32.72
C VAL A 33 11.59 10.76 -34.05
N CYS A 34 10.58 11.31 -34.72
CA CYS A 34 10.35 11.09 -36.15
C CYS A 34 10.56 12.44 -36.87
N SER A 35 11.35 12.43 -37.95
CA SER A 35 11.92 13.65 -38.55
C SER A 35 10.96 14.39 -39.49
N ASP A 36 10.96 15.73 -39.42
CA ASP A 36 10.24 16.62 -40.34
C ASP A 36 10.55 16.36 -41.82
N ILE A 37 9.51 16.21 -42.65
CA ILE A 37 9.46 16.77 -44.01
C ILE A 37 8.07 17.38 -44.24
N CYS A 38 8.04 18.62 -44.72
CA CYS A 38 6.82 19.39 -44.99
C CYS A 38 6.35 19.20 -46.45
N SER A 39 5.03 19.05 -46.69
CA SER A 39 4.32 19.77 -47.78
C SER A 39 2.80 19.56 -47.80
N GLN A 40 2.13 20.44 -48.54
CA GLN A 40 0.69 20.69 -48.63
C GLN A 40 -0.15 19.54 -49.21
N GLY A 41 -1.43 19.46 -48.81
CA GLY A 41 -2.51 19.51 -49.81
C GLY A 41 -3.64 18.48 -49.78
N THR A 42 -4.88 19.01 -49.76
CA THR A 42 -6.11 18.40 -50.32
C THR A 42 -6.85 17.35 -49.48
N SER A 43 -8.17 17.31 -49.67
CA SER A 43 -9.16 16.46 -49.00
C SER A 43 -9.45 15.16 -49.76
N VAL A 44 -10.10 14.17 -49.09
CA VAL A 44 -11.41 13.56 -49.49
C VAL A 44 -11.83 12.35 -48.61
N SER A 45 -13.16 12.21 -48.44
CA SER A 45 -13.97 11.03 -48.02
C SER A 45 -13.74 10.30 -46.67
N PHE A 46 -14.85 10.15 -45.94
CA PHE A 46 -15.12 9.02 -45.05
C PHE A 46 -15.39 7.74 -45.86
N GLN A 47 -15.13 6.56 -45.27
CA GLN A 47 -15.78 5.31 -45.68
C GLN A 47 -16.16 4.49 -44.43
N THR A 48 -17.44 4.30 -44.19
CA THR A 48 -17.96 3.53 -43.03
C THR A 48 -17.92 2.02 -43.33
N TYR A 49 -17.53 1.21 -42.35
CA TYR A 49 -17.85 -0.22 -42.33
C TYR A 49 -18.40 -0.66 -40.96
N LYS A 50 -19.15 -1.77 -40.96
CA LYS A 50 -20.10 -2.12 -39.91
C LYS A 50 -19.53 -3.00 -38.79
N ASP A 51 -20.30 -3.03 -37.72
CA ASP A 51 -20.15 -3.81 -36.49
C ASP A 51 -19.88 -5.30 -36.72
N GLN A 52 -19.13 -5.90 -35.79
CA GLN A 52 -19.49 -7.22 -35.27
C GLN A 52 -19.13 -7.33 -33.78
N ILE A 53 -20.15 -7.52 -32.96
CA ILE A 53 -20.03 -7.77 -31.51
C ILE A 53 -19.79 -9.27 -31.31
N PHE A 54 -18.81 -9.63 -30.49
CA PHE A 54 -18.67 -10.99 -29.97
C PHE A 54 -18.38 -10.97 -28.46
N THR A 55 -19.32 -11.53 -27.70
CA THR A 55 -19.15 -11.94 -26.30
C THR A 55 -18.35 -13.24 -26.24
N LEU A 56 -17.43 -13.36 -25.27
CA LEU A 56 -16.61 -14.55 -25.12
C LEU A 56 -17.15 -15.45 -24.00
N GLU A 57 -17.75 -16.59 -24.35
CA GLU A 57 -18.07 -17.68 -23.41
C GLU A 57 -16.97 -18.75 -23.38
N SER A 58 -16.98 -19.55 -22.31
CA SER A 58 -15.97 -20.57 -21.98
C SER A 58 -16.00 -21.80 -22.89
N SER A 59 -14.89 -22.54 -22.96
CA SER A 59 -14.85 -23.91 -23.51
C SER A 59 -13.68 -24.73 -22.95
N THR A 60 -13.93 -26.03 -22.67
CA THR A 60 -12.95 -26.98 -22.12
C THR A 60 -13.05 -28.36 -22.78
N ALA A 61 -11.93 -28.91 -23.26
CA ALA A 61 -11.66 -30.33 -23.59
C ALA A 61 -10.16 -30.43 -24.02
N THR A 62 -9.34 -31.47 -23.81
CA THR A 62 -9.46 -32.88 -23.34
C THR A 62 -9.78 -33.94 -24.40
N ALA A 63 -8.78 -34.81 -24.67
CA ALA A 63 -8.76 -36.01 -25.53
C ALA A 63 -8.87 -35.79 -27.07
N GLY A 64 -8.27 -36.63 -27.93
CA GLY A 64 -7.50 -37.86 -27.69
C GLY A 64 -6.63 -38.34 -28.88
N PHE A 65 -5.98 -39.51 -28.73
CA PHE A 65 -4.92 -40.08 -29.60
C PHE A 65 -5.39 -40.68 -30.94
N VAL A 66 -4.50 -40.67 -31.93
CA VAL A 66 -4.15 -41.83 -32.79
C VAL A 66 -2.62 -41.81 -33.06
N ALA A 67 -1.97 -42.97 -33.20
CA ALA A 67 -0.54 -43.12 -33.52
C ALA A 67 -0.31 -44.27 -34.52
N TYR A 68 0.84 -44.27 -35.22
CA TYR A 68 1.41 -45.43 -35.94
C TYR A 68 2.94 -45.27 -36.15
N ASP A 69 3.64 -46.36 -36.46
CA ASP A 69 5.03 -46.61 -36.04
C ASP A 69 6.07 -46.91 -37.15
N SER A 70 7.32 -46.47 -36.90
CA SER A 70 8.60 -47.23 -37.12
C SER A 70 9.14 -47.51 -38.55
N PRO A 71 10.41 -48.00 -38.73
CA PRO A 71 11.62 -47.88 -37.87
C PRO A 71 13.01 -47.70 -38.60
N SER A 72 14.05 -47.37 -37.79
CA SER A 72 15.49 -47.78 -37.93
C SER A 72 16.40 -47.12 -39.01
N ALA A 73 17.74 -47.10 -38.92
CA ALA A 73 18.69 -47.78 -38.00
C ALA A 73 20.09 -47.09 -37.87
N VAL A 74 20.85 -47.41 -36.78
CA VAL A 74 22.35 -47.39 -36.62
C VAL A 74 23.08 -46.01 -36.63
N SER A 75 24.09 -45.64 -35.80
CA SER A 75 24.68 -46.00 -34.46
C SER A 75 25.74 -44.87 -34.13
N ILE A 76 26.82 -44.90 -33.32
CA ILE A 76 27.60 -45.85 -32.48
C ILE A 76 28.35 -45.08 -31.33
N SER A 77 28.29 -45.51 -30.06
CA SER A 77 29.21 -45.17 -28.91
C SER A 77 29.35 -43.68 -28.46
N SER A 78 29.82 -43.31 -27.26
CA SER A 78 29.81 -43.85 -25.87
C SER A 78 30.18 -42.66 -24.91
N SER A 79 30.05 -42.65 -23.57
CA SER A 79 29.88 -43.70 -22.55
C SER A 79 29.30 -43.11 -21.23
N ARG A 80 29.06 -43.98 -20.23
CA ARG A 80 28.87 -43.71 -18.78
C ARG A 80 27.56 -43.00 -18.31
N SER A 81 26.61 -43.83 -17.89
CA SER A 81 25.51 -43.56 -16.94
C SER A 81 26.02 -43.71 -15.46
N PRO A 82 25.20 -43.65 -14.37
CA PRO A 82 23.73 -43.58 -14.29
C PRO A 82 23.04 -42.63 -13.26
N PHE A 83 21.75 -42.35 -13.56
CA PHE A 83 20.59 -42.07 -12.67
C PHE A 83 20.69 -41.10 -11.47
N SER A 84 20.38 -39.81 -11.71
CA SER A 84 19.04 -39.16 -11.58
C SER A 84 18.15 -39.43 -10.31
N PRO A 85 17.05 -38.67 -10.02
CA PRO A 85 17.03 -37.81 -8.82
C PRO A 85 15.75 -37.91 -7.94
N GLN A 86 15.75 -37.31 -6.74
CA GLN A 86 14.51 -37.03 -5.99
C GLN A 86 14.66 -36.02 -4.83
N GLY A 87 13.56 -35.32 -4.54
CA GLY A 87 13.18 -34.90 -3.18
C GLY A 87 13.95 -33.76 -2.50
N SER A 88 13.58 -32.51 -2.78
CA SER A 88 13.84 -31.40 -1.85
C SER A 88 12.99 -31.58 -0.59
N GLN A 89 13.60 -31.96 0.55
CA GLN A 89 12.95 -32.01 1.85
C GLN A 89 13.41 -30.86 2.76
N SER A 90 12.51 -30.46 3.66
CA SER A 90 12.65 -29.35 4.60
C SER A 90 13.86 -29.49 5.53
N CYS A 91 14.65 -28.42 5.65
CA CYS A 91 15.68 -28.30 6.67
C CYS A 91 15.05 -28.22 8.07
N LEU A 92 15.16 -29.29 8.86
CA LEU A 92 15.08 -29.22 10.32
C LEU A 92 16.44 -28.77 10.87
N SER A 93 16.44 -28.08 12.02
CA SER A 93 17.66 -27.59 12.67
C SER A 93 17.90 -28.30 13.99
N ASP A 94 19.03 -28.98 14.13
CA ASP A 94 19.46 -29.60 15.38
C ASP A 94 19.92 -28.54 16.41
N PRO A 95 19.54 -28.67 17.70
CA PRO A 95 20.14 -27.93 18.80
C PRO A 95 21.37 -28.66 19.37
N HIS A 96 22.43 -27.91 19.71
CA HIS A 96 23.65 -28.51 20.28
C HIS A 96 23.49 -28.98 21.74
N HIS A 97 24.14 -30.11 22.07
CA HIS A 97 24.24 -30.64 23.43
C HIS A 97 25.17 -29.84 24.35
N SER A 98 24.82 -29.78 25.63
CA SER A 98 25.76 -29.80 26.77
C SER A 98 25.06 -30.39 28.01
N PRO A 99 25.74 -31.12 28.92
CA PRO A 99 25.05 -32.10 29.78
C PRO A 99 24.79 -31.70 31.24
N ASP A 100 23.84 -32.42 31.83
CA ASP A 100 23.69 -32.89 33.22
C ASP A 100 24.07 -31.99 34.41
N ASN A 101 23.09 -31.80 35.30
CA ASN A 101 23.31 -32.04 36.73
C ASN A 101 22.02 -32.55 37.41
N THR A 102 22.18 -33.54 38.29
CA THR A 102 21.08 -34.39 38.77
C THR A 102 20.58 -33.99 40.15
N TYR A 103 19.27 -33.76 40.31
CA TYR A 103 18.57 -33.91 41.59
C TYR A 103 17.08 -34.27 41.39
N GLY A 104 16.65 -35.43 41.89
CA GLY A 104 15.24 -35.71 42.24
C GLY A 104 14.95 -35.24 43.67
N SER A 105 13.74 -35.33 44.23
CA SER A 105 12.49 -36.05 43.90
C SER A 105 11.34 -35.37 44.72
N PRO A 106 10.07 -35.86 44.79
CA PRO A 106 9.41 -36.96 44.07
C PRO A 106 8.08 -36.56 43.38
N PHE A 107 7.41 -37.52 42.74
CA PHE A 107 6.01 -37.41 42.34
C PHE A 107 5.06 -37.31 43.54
N SER A 108 4.01 -36.50 43.41
CA SER A 108 2.72 -36.69 44.09
C SER A 108 1.62 -36.60 43.04
N GLY A 109 0.80 -37.64 42.93
CA GLY A 109 -0.30 -37.70 41.97
C GLY A 109 -1.62 -37.29 42.60
N SER A 110 -2.41 -36.49 41.89
CA SER A 110 -3.84 -36.32 42.17
C SER A 110 -4.63 -36.30 40.85
N SER A 111 -5.85 -36.82 40.93
CA SER A 111 -6.80 -37.08 39.85
C SER A 111 -7.07 -35.91 38.91
N VAL A 112 -7.25 -36.21 37.62
CA VAL A 112 -7.91 -35.34 36.64
C VAL A 112 -9.33 -35.01 37.10
N VAL A 113 -9.66 -33.72 37.13
CA VAL A 113 -11.02 -33.16 37.04
C VAL A 113 -10.96 -31.97 36.07
N ASP A 114 -12.04 -31.68 35.35
CA ASP A 114 -12.10 -30.61 34.35
C ASP A 114 -12.20 -29.22 35.00
N ASP A 115 -11.18 -28.38 34.78
CA ASP A 115 -11.00 -27.06 35.42
C ASP A 115 -10.83 -25.92 34.39
N SER A 116 -11.03 -26.21 33.10
CA SER A 116 -10.81 -25.27 31.99
C SER A 116 -11.75 -24.03 32.06
N ASN A 117 -12.94 -24.23 32.63
CA ASN A 117 -13.96 -23.19 32.73
C ASN A 117 -13.79 -22.28 33.97
N GLU A 118 -13.27 -22.77 35.10
CA GLU A 118 -13.04 -21.92 36.27
C GLU A 118 -11.85 -20.98 36.01
N LEU A 119 -10.77 -21.48 35.39
CA LEU A 119 -9.64 -20.64 34.96
C LEU A 119 -10.07 -19.50 34.01
N LYS A 120 -10.98 -19.78 33.06
CA LYS A 120 -11.58 -18.75 32.19
C LYS A 120 -12.40 -17.72 32.97
N HIS A 121 -13.16 -18.15 33.98
CA HIS A 121 -13.91 -17.23 34.85
C HIS A 121 -12.97 -16.35 35.68
N LYS A 122 -11.91 -16.91 36.26
CA LYS A 122 -10.91 -16.17 37.04
C LYS A 122 -10.12 -15.16 36.19
N LEU A 123 -9.84 -15.49 34.93
CA LEU A 123 -9.26 -14.53 33.98
C LEU A 123 -10.20 -13.35 33.70
N ARG A 124 -11.52 -13.58 33.53
CA ARG A 124 -12.51 -12.49 33.38
C ARG A 124 -12.70 -11.66 34.64
N GLU A 125 -12.67 -12.27 35.83
CA GLU A 125 -12.70 -11.51 37.09
C GLU A 125 -11.47 -10.59 37.23
N LEU A 126 -10.29 -11.06 36.82
CA LEU A 126 -9.07 -10.24 36.77
C LEU A 126 -9.15 -9.13 35.72
N GLU A 127 -9.65 -9.42 34.52
CA GLU A 127 -9.86 -8.43 33.44
C GLU A 127 -10.77 -7.27 33.91
N ILE A 128 -11.92 -7.59 34.51
CA ILE A 128 -12.84 -6.61 35.10
C ILE A 128 -12.18 -5.85 36.26
N SER A 129 -11.41 -6.54 37.12
CA SER A 129 -10.74 -5.92 38.28
C SER A 129 -9.53 -5.05 37.91
N LEU A 130 -8.96 -5.18 36.71
CA LEU A 130 -7.79 -4.41 36.25
C LEU A 130 -8.17 -3.19 35.41
N LEU A 131 -9.28 -3.25 34.67
CA LEU A 131 -9.74 -2.14 33.82
C LEU A 131 -10.57 -1.10 34.58
N GLY A 132 -11.25 -1.52 35.67
CA GLY A 132 -12.11 -0.66 36.47
C GLY A 132 -13.46 -0.34 35.80
N PRO A 133 -14.35 0.42 36.47
CA PRO A 133 -15.56 0.94 35.84
C PRO A 133 -15.18 1.95 34.76
N GLU A 134 -15.84 1.86 33.60
CA GLU A 134 -15.50 2.63 32.40
C GLU A 134 -15.52 4.14 32.66
N SER A 135 -14.43 4.82 32.31
CA SER A 135 -14.34 6.28 32.34
C SER A 135 -15.00 6.86 31.10
N ASP A 136 -15.99 7.73 31.28
CA ASP A 136 -16.69 8.44 30.19
C ASP A 136 -15.71 9.20 29.27
N ILE A 137 -15.35 8.58 28.15
CA ILE A 137 -14.76 9.26 26.99
C ILE A 137 -15.79 9.14 25.86
N ILE A 138 -16.33 10.28 25.43
CA ILE A 138 -17.46 10.34 24.52
C ILE A 138 -17.03 9.88 23.12
N ASP A 139 -17.34 8.62 22.80
CA ASP A 139 -17.06 8.03 21.49
C ASP A 139 -18.06 8.54 20.43
N SER A 140 -17.69 9.67 19.82
CA SER A 140 -18.56 10.48 18.96
C SER A 140 -18.97 9.82 17.63
N CYS A 141 -18.58 8.57 17.35
CA CYS A 141 -18.84 7.88 16.10
C CYS A 141 -20.09 6.98 16.10
N ASN A 142 -20.65 6.62 17.26
CA ASN A 142 -21.74 5.62 17.34
C ASN A 142 -23.16 6.14 16.99
N CYS A 143 -23.34 7.45 16.77
CA CYS A 143 -24.66 8.07 16.65
C CYS A 143 -25.38 7.88 15.29
N CYS A 144 -24.74 7.29 14.28
CA CYS A 144 -25.27 7.27 12.90
C CYS A 144 -25.72 5.90 12.34
N PHE A 145 -25.38 4.78 13.00
CA PHE A 145 -25.49 3.45 12.36
C PHE A 145 -26.54 2.50 12.97
N THR A 146 -27.14 2.84 14.12
CA THR A 146 -28.14 2.00 14.81
C THR A 146 -29.42 1.74 14.00
N SER A 147 -29.72 2.55 12.98
CA SER A 147 -30.87 2.37 12.09
C SER A 147 -30.76 1.11 11.19
N GLY A 148 -29.55 0.64 10.88
CA GLY A 148 -29.35 -0.50 9.96
C GLY A 148 -29.70 -1.87 10.57
N ALA A 149 -29.45 -2.06 11.87
CA ALA A 149 -29.59 -3.35 12.54
C ALA A 149 -31.02 -3.93 12.46
N HIS A 150 -32.03 -3.06 12.49
CA HIS A 150 -33.44 -3.47 12.39
C HIS A 150 -33.86 -3.96 10.99
N GLN A 151 -33.11 -3.65 9.93
CA GLN A 151 -33.36 -4.19 8.59
C GLN A 151 -32.57 -5.47 8.31
N ALA A 152 -31.32 -5.58 8.80
CA ALA A 152 -30.52 -6.79 8.65
C ALA A 152 -31.22 -8.04 9.23
N ALA A 153 -31.79 -7.92 10.43
CA ALA A 153 -32.56 -8.99 11.07
C ALA A 153 -33.82 -9.43 10.28
N SER A 154 -34.31 -8.61 9.33
CA SER A 154 -35.47 -8.95 8.50
C SER A 154 -35.12 -9.81 7.28
N MET A 155 -33.83 -9.95 6.92
CA MET A 155 -33.42 -10.72 5.72
C MET A 155 -33.32 -12.23 5.98
N ALA A 156 -33.11 -12.64 7.23
CA ALA A 156 -32.84 -14.04 7.64
C ALA A 156 -34.02 -15.03 7.47
N SER A 157 -35.12 -14.62 6.81
CA SER A 157 -36.28 -15.47 6.52
C SER A 157 -36.70 -15.46 5.04
N LEU A 158 -35.91 -14.85 4.15
CA LEU A 158 -36.30 -14.59 2.77
C LEU A 158 -35.83 -15.68 1.80
N ASN A 159 -36.73 -16.13 0.92
CA ASN A 159 -36.38 -16.99 -0.21
C ASN A 159 -35.56 -16.18 -1.22
N PHE A 160 -34.26 -16.49 -1.37
CA PHE A 160 -33.35 -15.74 -2.24
C PHE A 160 -33.82 -15.60 -3.69
N ASN A 161 -34.63 -16.54 -4.21
CA ASN A 161 -35.23 -16.41 -5.55
C ASN A 161 -36.24 -15.26 -5.62
N GLN A 162 -37.00 -15.00 -4.56
CA GLN A 162 -37.89 -13.84 -4.45
C GLN A 162 -37.11 -12.55 -4.19
N LEU A 163 -35.92 -12.66 -3.58
CA LEU A 163 -35.03 -11.51 -3.34
C LEU A 163 -34.42 -10.98 -4.66
N VAL A 164 -34.24 -11.86 -5.64
CA VAL A 164 -33.86 -11.49 -7.02
C VAL A 164 -34.93 -10.61 -7.69
N ASP A 165 -36.21 -10.93 -7.53
CA ASP A 165 -37.33 -10.17 -8.14
C ASP A 165 -37.45 -8.72 -7.60
N VAL A 166 -36.86 -8.44 -6.43
CA VAL A 166 -36.87 -7.10 -5.80
C VAL A 166 -35.53 -6.37 -5.88
N ILE A 167 -34.52 -6.89 -6.59
CA ILE A 167 -33.19 -6.27 -6.77
C ILE A 167 -33.23 -4.76 -7.05
N PRO A 168 -34.12 -4.21 -7.92
CA PRO A 168 -34.20 -2.76 -8.19
C PRO A 168 -34.62 -1.88 -6.99
N ARG A 169 -34.86 -2.48 -5.82
CA ARG A 169 -35.21 -1.81 -4.55
C ARG A 169 -34.24 -2.14 -3.40
N LEU A 170 -33.20 -2.95 -3.66
CA LEU A 170 -32.21 -3.34 -2.64
C LEU A 170 -31.06 -2.32 -2.60
N ASP A 171 -30.65 -1.94 -1.40
CA ASP A 171 -29.42 -1.16 -1.18
C ASP A 171 -28.20 -2.08 -1.22
N LEU A 172 -27.28 -1.85 -2.17
CA LEU A 172 -26.09 -2.69 -2.35
C LEU A 172 -25.16 -2.67 -1.14
N LYS A 173 -25.02 -1.54 -0.43
CA LYS A 173 -24.19 -1.46 0.78
C LYS A 173 -24.79 -2.32 1.90
N GLN A 174 -26.12 -2.35 2.05
CA GLN A 174 -26.79 -3.25 2.99
C GLN A 174 -26.64 -4.73 2.63
N VAL A 175 -26.74 -5.10 1.34
CA VAL A 175 -26.56 -6.50 0.90
C VAL A 175 -25.11 -6.96 1.13
N LEU A 176 -24.11 -6.10 0.85
CA LEU A 176 -22.69 -6.38 1.16
C LEU A 176 -22.48 -6.56 2.67
N ILE A 177 -23.00 -5.65 3.50
CA ILE A 177 -22.92 -5.74 4.97
C ILE A 177 -23.56 -7.03 5.48
N ALA A 178 -24.77 -7.38 5.01
CA ALA A 178 -25.46 -8.61 5.42
C ALA A 178 -24.68 -9.87 5.01
N CYS A 179 -24.02 -9.88 3.85
CA CYS A 179 -23.20 -10.99 3.40
C CYS A 179 -21.92 -11.15 4.26
N GLY A 180 -21.29 -10.04 4.65
CA GLY A 180 -20.18 -10.03 5.61
C GLY A 180 -20.56 -10.50 7.01
N GLN A 181 -21.78 -10.19 7.47
CA GLN A 181 -22.32 -10.66 8.76
C GLN A 181 -22.61 -12.16 8.72
N ALA A 182 -23.32 -12.64 7.69
CA ALA A 182 -23.61 -14.07 7.54
C ALA A 182 -22.32 -14.92 7.46
N LEU A 183 -21.27 -14.39 6.84
CA LEU A 183 -19.93 -15.00 6.77
C LEU A 183 -19.17 -14.97 8.10
N ASN A 184 -19.42 -13.97 8.96
CA ASN A 184 -18.89 -13.93 10.32
C ASN A 184 -19.57 -14.97 11.23
N ASP A 185 -20.85 -15.24 10.97
CA ASP A 185 -21.71 -16.09 11.81
C ASP A 185 -21.79 -17.55 11.30
N ASP A 186 -20.98 -17.90 10.29
CA ASP A 186 -20.91 -19.21 9.60
C ASP A 186 -22.24 -19.68 8.95
N ASP A 187 -23.17 -18.75 8.66
CA ASP A 187 -24.38 -19.04 7.90
C ASP A 187 -24.09 -19.10 6.39
N MET A 188 -23.45 -20.20 6.00
CA MET A 188 -23.11 -20.53 4.62
C MET A 188 -24.33 -20.60 3.69
N SER A 189 -25.55 -20.81 4.22
CA SER A 189 -26.78 -20.78 3.41
C SER A 189 -27.14 -19.35 3.02
N THR A 190 -27.08 -18.42 3.98
CA THR A 190 -27.34 -17.00 3.73
C THR A 190 -26.21 -16.35 2.94
N VAL A 191 -24.93 -16.73 3.16
CA VAL A 191 -23.81 -16.27 2.34
C VAL A 191 -24.02 -16.65 0.87
N ALA A 192 -24.30 -17.92 0.56
CA ALA A 192 -24.52 -18.36 -0.82
C ALA A 192 -25.71 -17.65 -1.48
N GLY A 193 -26.80 -17.45 -0.74
CA GLY A 193 -27.99 -16.73 -1.20
C GLY A 193 -27.72 -15.25 -1.51
N LEU A 194 -27.01 -14.55 -0.61
CA LEU A 194 -26.66 -13.14 -0.79
C LEU A 194 -25.59 -12.94 -1.87
N MET A 195 -24.62 -13.84 -2.01
CA MET A 195 -23.64 -13.79 -3.11
C MET A 195 -24.34 -13.89 -4.48
N HIS A 196 -25.33 -14.77 -4.64
CA HIS A 196 -26.07 -14.88 -5.90
C HIS A 196 -26.96 -13.65 -6.22
N VAL A 197 -27.28 -12.83 -5.21
CA VAL A 197 -27.93 -11.54 -5.39
C VAL A 197 -26.89 -10.47 -5.76
N LEU A 198 -25.74 -10.45 -5.08
CA LEU A 198 -24.61 -9.56 -5.38
C LEU A 198 -24.13 -9.73 -6.83
N GLU A 199 -24.02 -10.96 -7.34
CA GLU A 199 -23.68 -11.29 -8.75
C GLU A 199 -24.51 -10.50 -9.79
N LYS A 200 -25.71 -10.03 -9.41
CA LYS A 200 -26.66 -9.32 -10.29
C LYS A 200 -26.74 -7.81 -10.01
N MET A 201 -26.07 -7.33 -8.96
CA MET A 201 -26.08 -5.92 -8.53
C MET A 201 -24.76 -5.20 -8.81
N VAL A 202 -23.65 -5.93 -8.90
CA VAL A 202 -22.29 -5.39 -9.02
C VAL A 202 -21.84 -5.21 -10.48
N SER A 203 -20.90 -4.31 -10.74
CA SER A 203 -20.34 -4.06 -12.07
C SER A 203 -19.06 -3.23 -11.99
N VAL A 204 -17.99 -3.66 -12.67
CA VAL A 204 -16.71 -2.94 -12.76
C VAL A 204 -16.77 -1.62 -13.56
N SER A 205 -17.85 -1.41 -14.33
CA SER A 205 -18.14 -0.16 -15.03
C SER A 205 -19.35 0.60 -14.45
N GLY A 206 -19.85 0.18 -13.28
CA GLY A 206 -20.99 0.82 -12.60
C GLY A 206 -20.62 1.98 -11.68
N GLU A 207 -21.57 2.35 -10.83
CA GLU A 207 -21.37 3.29 -9.71
C GLU A 207 -20.22 2.84 -8.77
N PRO A 208 -19.59 3.76 -8.00
CA PRO A 208 -18.52 3.43 -7.06
C PRO A 208 -18.77 2.19 -6.19
N ILE A 209 -19.98 2.09 -5.60
CA ILE A 209 -20.39 0.97 -4.74
C ILE A 209 -20.60 -0.34 -5.53
N GLN A 210 -20.95 -0.28 -6.82
CA GLN A 210 -21.05 -1.46 -7.70
C GLN A 210 -19.68 -1.99 -8.10
N ARG A 211 -18.70 -1.10 -8.27
CA ARG A 211 -17.31 -1.44 -8.58
C ARG A 211 -16.62 -2.05 -7.36
N LEU A 212 -16.72 -1.39 -6.21
CA LEU A 212 -16.30 -1.94 -4.92
C LEU A 212 -16.96 -3.29 -4.64
N GLY A 213 -18.29 -3.38 -4.81
CA GLY A 213 -19.06 -4.59 -4.60
C GLY A 213 -18.59 -5.78 -5.46
N ALA A 214 -18.14 -5.54 -6.69
CA ALA A 214 -17.60 -6.59 -7.56
C ALA A 214 -16.30 -7.20 -6.98
N TYR A 215 -15.38 -6.36 -6.54
CA TYR A 215 -14.11 -6.83 -5.96
C TYR A 215 -14.27 -7.40 -4.54
N VAL A 216 -15.26 -6.91 -3.78
CA VAL A 216 -15.66 -7.51 -2.50
C VAL A 216 -16.29 -8.89 -2.71
N LEU A 217 -17.15 -9.06 -3.71
CA LEU A 217 -17.76 -10.36 -4.06
C LEU A 217 -16.70 -11.40 -4.43
N GLU A 218 -15.68 -11.02 -5.21
CA GLU A 218 -14.56 -11.90 -5.51
C GLU A 218 -13.68 -12.17 -4.26
N GLY A 219 -13.53 -11.20 -3.36
CA GLY A 219 -12.91 -11.42 -2.04
C GLY A 219 -13.69 -12.40 -1.15
N LEU A 220 -15.02 -12.36 -1.19
CA LEU A 220 -15.89 -13.31 -0.49
C LEU A 220 -15.76 -14.73 -1.10
N ARG A 221 -15.87 -14.86 -2.43
CA ARG A 221 -15.66 -16.12 -3.17
C ARG A 221 -14.29 -16.72 -2.85
N ALA A 222 -13.24 -15.89 -2.88
CA ALA A 222 -11.88 -16.29 -2.57
C ALA A 222 -11.66 -16.74 -1.11
N ARG A 223 -12.46 -16.24 -0.15
CA ARG A 223 -12.43 -16.73 1.23
C ARG A 223 -13.06 -18.12 1.33
N LEU A 224 -14.23 -18.33 0.73
CA LEU A 224 -14.95 -19.60 0.77
C LEU A 224 -14.17 -20.75 0.10
N GLU A 225 -13.52 -20.46 -1.02
CA GLU A 225 -12.67 -21.41 -1.74
C GLU A 225 -11.31 -21.64 -1.07
N SER A 226 -10.97 -20.89 0.00
CA SER A 226 -9.60 -20.78 0.53
C SER A 226 -8.55 -20.42 -0.55
N SER A 227 -8.96 -19.73 -1.60
CA SER A 227 -8.15 -19.35 -2.76
C SER A 227 -7.55 -17.93 -2.66
N GLY A 228 -7.93 -17.16 -1.62
CA GLY A 228 -7.50 -15.78 -1.37
C GLY A 228 -6.02 -15.49 -1.58
N SER A 229 -5.12 -16.28 -1.00
CA SER A 229 -3.68 -16.02 -1.14
C SER A 229 -3.15 -16.36 -2.54
N ASN A 230 -3.76 -17.33 -3.24
CA ASN A 230 -3.44 -17.64 -4.63
C ASN A 230 -3.92 -16.50 -5.55
N ILE A 231 -5.11 -15.96 -5.31
CA ILE A 231 -5.64 -14.83 -6.06
C ILE A 231 -4.82 -13.56 -5.79
N TYR A 232 -4.41 -13.29 -4.54
CA TYR A 232 -3.46 -12.21 -4.22
C TYR A 232 -2.12 -12.36 -4.98
N LYS A 233 -1.58 -13.59 -5.02
CA LYS A 233 -0.35 -13.92 -5.75
C LYS A 233 -0.52 -13.84 -7.29
N ALA A 234 -1.73 -14.04 -7.82
CA ALA A 234 -2.04 -14.05 -9.26
C ALA A 234 -2.50 -12.69 -9.81
N LEU A 235 -3.17 -11.86 -9.00
CA LEU A 235 -3.60 -10.50 -9.36
C LEU A 235 -2.46 -9.48 -9.36
N LYS A 236 -1.26 -9.86 -8.90
CA LYS A 236 -0.01 -9.09 -9.03
C LYS A 236 0.03 -8.38 -10.38
N CYS A 237 0.23 -7.06 -10.35
CA CYS A 237 0.42 -6.22 -11.53
C CYS A 237 1.35 -6.92 -12.53
N LYS A 238 0.78 -7.42 -13.63
CA LYS A 238 1.56 -8.10 -14.67
C LYS A 238 2.56 -7.13 -15.28
N GLU A 239 3.69 -7.66 -15.74
CA GLU A 239 4.61 -6.86 -16.55
C GLU A 239 3.85 -6.34 -17.79
N PRO A 240 3.84 -5.01 -18.02
CA PRO A 240 3.19 -4.45 -19.19
C PRO A 240 3.93 -4.90 -20.45
N THR A 241 3.29 -5.73 -21.28
CA THR A 241 3.81 -6.07 -22.61
C THR A 241 4.04 -4.78 -23.39
N SER A 242 5.22 -4.65 -23.98
CA SER A 242 5.84 -3.34 -24.25
C SER A 242 5.17 -2.52 -25.35
N THR A 243 5.63 -1.27 -25.49
CA THR A 243 5.23 -0.21 -26.44
C THR A 243 3.91 0.56 -26.19
N GLU A 244 2.94 0.07 -25.40
CA GLU A 244 1.71 0.86 -25.13
C GLU A 244 1.32 1.08 -23.66
N LEU A 245 1.77 0.25 -22.70
CA LEU A 245 1.27 0.35 -21.32
C LEU A 245 2.12 1.21 -20.37
N MET A 246 1.50 2.26 -19.85
CA MET A 246 1.79 2.74 -18.48
C MET A 246 1.51 1.60 -17.48
N SER A 247 2.35 1.42 -16.46
CA SER A 247 2.06 0.47 -15.37
C SER A 247 0.77 0.86 -14.63
N TYR A 248 0.01 -0.13 -14.14
CA TYR A 248 -1.25 0.10 -13.40
C TYR A 248 -1.12 1.08 -12.22
N MET A 249 0.00 1.01 -11.50
CA MET A 249 0.32 1.96 -10.42
C MET A 249 0.54 3.41 -10.91
N HIS A 250 1.01 3.61 -12.15
CA HIS A 250 1.16 4.94 -12.75
C HIS A 250 -0.21 5.59 -13.06
N ILE A 251 -1.22 4.80 -13.41
CA ILE A 251 -2.58 5.29 -13.61
C ILE A 251 -3.15 5.82 -12.29
N LEU A 252 -3.02 5.06 -11.19
CA LEU A 252 -3.41 5.53 -9.85
C LEU A 252 -2.57 6.72 -9.36
N PHE A 253 -1.26 6.73 -9.61
CA PHE A 253 -0.38 7.87 -9.30
C PHE A 253 -0.76 9.16 -10.05
N ARG A 254 -1.35 9.02 -11.25
CA ARG A 254 -1.89 10.14 -12.03
C ARG A 254 -3.22 10.62 -11.44
N ILE A 255 -4.21 9.74 -11.29
CA ILE A 255 -5.60 10.12 -10.99
C ILE A 255 -5.91 10.30 -9.49
N CYS A 256 -5.06 9.79 -8.59
CA CYS A 256 -5.22 9.94 -7.14
C CYS A 256 -4.00 10.64 -6.50
N PRO A 257 -4.19 11.49 -5.48
CA PRO A 257 -3.09 12.20 -4.84
C PRO A 257 -2.31 11.37 -3.82
N TYR A 258 -2.78 10.17 -3.41
CA TYR A 258 -2.25 9.42 -2.25
C TYR A 258 -0.72 9.26 -2.23
N TRP A 259 -0.12 8.87 -3.36
CA TRP A 259 1.34 8.74 -3.48
C TRP A 259 2.06 10.08 -3.62
N LYS A 260 1.51 11.03 -4.40
CA LYS A 260 2.07 12.39 -4.50
C LYS A 260 2.06 13.11 -3.15
N PHE A 261 1.03 12.88 -2.32
CA PHE A 261 0.91 13.39 -0.95
C PHE A 261 2.08 12.93 -0.09
N ALA A 262 2.28 11.61 0.02
CA ALA A 262 3.37 11.01 0.78
C ALA A 262 4.76 11.48 0.30
N TYR A 263 4.96 11.53 -1.01
CA TYR A 263 6.22 11.99 -1.60
C TYR A 263 6.48 13.48 -1.37
N THR A 264 5.46 14.33 -1.51
CA THR A 264 5.59 15.79 -1.30
C THR A 264 5.81 16.12 0.17
N SER A 265 5.06 15.50 1.10
CA SER A 265 5.23 15.76 2.53
C SER A 265 6.62 15.31 3.00
N ALA A 266 7.03 14.09 2.66
CA ALA A 266 8.35 13.55 3.03
C ALA A 266 9.48 14.37 2.41
N ASN A 267 9.40 14.72 1.12
CA ASN A 267 10.46 15.49 0.46
C ASN A 267 10.65 16.90 1.03
N VAL A 268 9.59 17.60 1.42
CA VAL A 268 9.74 18.93 2.05
C VAL A 268 10.42 18.80 3.42
N VAL A 269 9.95 17.86 4.25
CA VAL A 269 10.56 17.57 5.56
C VAL A 269 12.04 17.20 5.44
N ILE A 270 12.39 16.29 4.53
CA ILE A 270 13.78 15.86 4.31
C ILE A 270 14.62 17.03 3.76
N LYS A 271 14.09 17.82 2.83
CA LYS A 271 14.79 19.01 2.30
C LYS A 271 15.10 20.04 3.40
N GLU A 272 14.16 20.30 4.30
CA GLU A 272 14.34 21.27 5.40
C GLU A 272 15.34 20.77 6.44
N VAL A 273 15.29 19.49 6.83
CA VAL A 273 16.25 18.92 7.80
C VAL A 273 17.66 18.76 7.20
N MET A 274 17.78 18.60 5.89
CA MET A 274 19.07 18.36 5.21
C MET A 274 19.64 19.59 4.47
N GLU A 275 19.05 20.78 4.62
CA GLU A 275 19.35 21.96 3.81
C GLU A 275 20.85 22.27 3.71
N TYR A 276 21.57 22.22 4.84
CA TYR A 276 22.98 22.58 4.96
C TYR A 276 23.95 21.39 4.96
N GLU A 277 23.47 20.15 4.80
CA GLU A 277 24.31 18.97 4.94
C GLU A 277 25.18 18.74 3.68
N PRO A 278 26.50 18.54 3.81
CA PRO A 278 27.38 18.37 2.64
C PRO A 278 27.23 16.98 2.00
N LYS A 279 26.82 15.98 2.79
CA LYS A 279 26.59 14.59 2.36
C LYS A 279 25.30 14.09 2.98
N ILE A 280 24.37 13.64 2.15
CA ILE A 280 23.06 13.12 2.56
C ILE A 280 23.00 11.65 2.18
N HIS A 281 22.65 10.79 3.13
CA HIS A 281 22.26 9.41 2.86
C HIS A 281 20.76 9.27 3.09
N ILE A 282 20.05 8.73 2.11
CA ILE A 282 18.62 8.44 2.19
C ILE A 282 18.47 6.93 2.16
N ILE A 283 17.72 6.37 3.10
CA ILE A 283 17.23 4.99 3.03
C ILE A 283 15.74 5.04 2.73
N ASP A 284 15.34 4.53 1.58
CA ASP A 284 13.92 4.38 1.23
C ASP A 284 13.54 2.91 1.35
N PHE A 285 12.45 2.63 2.09
CA PHE A 285 12.00 1.26 2.33
C PHE A 285 11.05 0.70 1.27
N GLN A 286 10.64 1.49 0.27
CA GLN A 286 9.72 1.14 -0.80
C GLN A 286 10.04 1.95 -2.08
N ILE A 287 11.30 1.87 -2.57
CA ILE A 287 11.88 2.82 -3.54
C ILE A 287 11.08 2.97 -4.85
N ALA A 288 10.31 1.94 -5.22
CA ALA A 288 9.47 1.88 -6.42
C ALA A 288 10.24 2.41 -7.67
N GLN A 289 9.59 3.19 -8.53
CA GLN A 289 10.22 3.71 -9.76
C GLN A 289 11.18 4.91 -9.51
N GLY A 290 11.57 5.17 -8.26
CA GLY A 290 12.48 6.24 -7.84
C GLY A 290 11.96 7.68 -8.01
N THR A 291 10.71 7.86 -8.45
CA THR A 291 10.18 9.16 -8.89
C THR A 291 10.15 10.21 -7.77
N GLN A 292 9.87 9.83 -6.53
CA GLN A 292 9.99 10.71 -5.35
C GLN A 292 11.33 11.45 -5.32
N TRP A 293 12.43 10.71 -5.52
CA TRP A 293 13.78 11.21 -5.31
C TRP A 293 14.27 12.10 -6.45
N MET A 294 13.70 11.98 -7.66
CA MET A 294 13.97 12.91 -8.77
C MET A 294 13.58 14.34 -8.38
N TYR A 295 12.41 14.54 -7.77
CA TYR A 295 11.97 15.86 -7.30
C TYR A 295 12.89 16.41 -6.19
N LEU A 296 13.32 15.57 -5.24
CA LEU A 296 14.23 16.01 -4.18
C LEU A 296 15.64 16.32 -4.69
N ILE A 297 16.19 15.52 -5.60
CA ILE A 297 17.49 15.76 -6.25
C ILE A 297 17.45 17.12 -6.98
N ALA A 298 16.40 17.38 -7.77
CA ALA A 298 16.22 18.65 -8.48
C ALA A 298 16.02 19.86 -7.55
N ALA A 299 15.47 19.65 -6.35
CA ALA A 299 15.30 20.70 -5.34
C ALA A 299 16.60 20.98 -4.57
N LEU A 300 17.35 19.95 -4.18
CA LEU A 300 18.63 20.06 -3.48
C LEU A 300 19.75 20.59 -4.39
N ALA A 301 19.69 20.31 -5.70
CA ALA A 301 20.63 20.88 -6.68
C ALA A 301 20.61 22.41 -6.75
N LYS A 302 19.47 23.03 -6.44
CA LYS A 302 19.25 24.48 -6.50
C LYS A 302 19.63 25.23 -5.21
N ARG A 303 20.14 24.54 -4.17
CA ARG A 303 20.38 25.16 -2.87
C ARG A 303 21.54 26.19 -2.89
N PRO A 304 21.53 27.20 -2.02
CA PRO A 304 22.68 28.07 -1.81
C PRO A 304 23.93 27.26 -1.44
N GLY A 305 25.07 27.57 -2.07
CA GLY A 305 26.33 26.83 -1.90
C GLY A 305 26.51 25.62 -2.82
N GLY A 306 25.52 25.27 -3.65
CA GLY A 306 25.61 24.17 -4.62
C GLY A 306 25.20 22.79 -4.07
N PRO A 307 25.13 21.76 -4.94
CA PRO A 307 24.53 20.48 -4.60
C PRO A 307 25.23 19.74 -3.45
N PRO A 308 24.49 18.99 -2.61
CA PRO A 308 25.06 17.99 -1.72
C PRO A 308 25.55 16.77 -2.51
N SER A 309 26.45 15.99 -1.92
CA SER A 309 26.60 14.59 -2.32
C SER A 309 25.39 13.81 -1.79
N ILE A 310 24.65 13.13 -2.68
CA ILE A 310 23.45 12.37 -2.34
C ILE A 310 23.72 10.88 -2.55
N ARG A 311 23.48 10.08 -1.52
CA ARG A 311 23.49 8.63 -1.60
C ARG A 311 22.10 8.09 -1.27
N ILE A 312 21.63 7.11 -2.02
CA ILE A 312 20.34 6.45 -1.77
C ILE A 312 20.57 4.95 -1.62
N THR A 313 20.09 4.37 -0.52
CA THR A 313 19.84 2.92 -0.42
C THR A 313 18.36 2.70 -0.70
N GLY A 314 18.04 2.08 -1.84
CA GLY A 314 16.67 1.68 -2.16
C GLY A 314 16.42 0.25 -1.74
N VAL A 315 15.56 0.05 -0.74
CA VAL A 315 14.99 -1.26 -0.42
C VAL A 315 13.73 -1.47 -1.26
N ASP A 316 13.61 -2.67 -1.82
CA ASP A 316 12.40 -3.20 -2.45
C ASP A 316 12.59 -4.70 -2.68
N ASP A 317 11.51 -5.49 -2.62
CA ASP A 317 11.62 -6.93 -2.79
C ASP A 317 11.66 -7.36 -4.29
N SER A 318 11.99 -8.63 -4.52
CA SER A 318 12.06 -9.20 -5.88
C SER A 318 10.69 -9.45 -6.52
N GLN A 319 9.60 -9.36 -5.77
CA GLN A 319 8.23 -9.50 -6.24
C GLN A 319 7.73 -8.19 -6.87
N SER A 320 8.11 -7.05 -6.29
CA SER A 320 7.87 -5.70 -6.82
C SER A 320 8.48 -5.43 -8.21
N ASN A 321 9.41 -6.27 -8.68
CA ASN A 321 10.03 -6.16 -10.00
C ASN A 321 9.02 -5.87 -11.13
N HIS A 322 7.85 -6.52 -11.08
CA HIS A 322 6.78 -6.36 -12.09
C HIS A 322 6.14 -4.97 -12.07
N ALA A 323 5.78 -4.45 -10.89
CA ALA A 323 5.19 -3.12 -10.72
C ALA A 323 6.20 -1.98 -11.01
N ARG A 324 7.50 -2.29 -10.86
CA ARG A 324 8.62 -1.38 -11.09
C ARG A 324 9.21 -1.45 -12.51
N GLY A 325 8.85 -2.45 -13.31
CA GLY A 325 9.30 -2.62 -14.70
C GLY A 325 10.70 -3.22 -14.87
N GLY A 326 11.15 -4.09 -13.95
CA GLY A 326 12.42 -4.81 -14.03
C GLY A 326 13.16 -4.87 -12.69
N GLY A 327 14.50 -4.86 -12.69
CA GLY A 327 15.33 -4.89 -11.46
C GLY A 327 15.73 -3.50 -10.93
N LEU A 328 16.25 -3.43 -9.69
CA LEU A 328 16.68 -2.15 -9.07
C LEU A 328 17.79 -1.43 -9.85
N ASN A 329 18.53 -2.16 -10.69
CA ASN A 329 19.48 -1.60 -11.65
C ASN A 329 18.87 -0.53 -12.57
N ILE A 330 17.58 -0.64 -12.92
CA ILE A 330 16.88 0.36 -13.75
C ILE A 330 16.67 1.66 -12.94
N VAL A 331 16.33 1.55 -11.66
CA VAL A 331 16.18 2.70 -10.76
C VAL A 331 17.54 3.36 -10.52
N ARG A 332 18.60 2.58 -10.28
CA ARG A 332 19.98 3.10 -10.23
C ARG A 332 20.31 3.93 -11.46
N GLN A 333 20.10 3.38 -12.66
CA GLN A 333 20.43 4.05 -13.91
C GLN A 333 19.65 5.36 -14.05
N LYS A 334 18.32 5.27 -13.97
CA LYS A 334 17.37 6.39 -14.08
C LYS A 334 17.69 7.53 -13.10
N LEU A 335 18.04 7.21 -11.85
CA LEU A 335 18.41 8.22 -10.85
C LEU A 335 19.83 8.77 -11.05
N SER A 336 20.79 7.95 -11.50
CA SER A 336 22.16 8.41 -11.75
C SER A 336 22.22 9.35 -12.96
N GLU A 337 21.52 9.03 -14.04
CA GLU A 337 21.40 9.90 -15.23
C GLU A 337 20.70 11.21 -14.87
N PHE A 338 19.62 11.15 -14.08
CA PHE A 338 18.92 12.34 -13.62
C PHE A 338 19.81 13.22 -12.72
N ALA A 339 20.48 12.63 -11.73
CA ALA A 339 21.39 13.36 -10.83
C ALA A 339 22.57 14.00 -11.59
N ALA A 340 23.13 13.29 -12.58
CA ALA A 340 24.16 13.82 -13.46
C ALA A 340 23.68 15.04 -14.26
N SER A 341 22.44 15.04 -14.77
CA SER A 341 21.89 16.20 -15.49
C SER A 341 21.73 17.46 -14.61
N TYR A 342 21.61 17.28 -13.29
CA TYR A 342 21.62 18.35 -12.29
C TYR A 342 23.00 18.61 -11.66
N ASN A 343 24.07 17.97 -12.14
CA ASN A 343 25.44 18.05 -11.60
C ASN A 343 25.57 17.64 -10.11
N VAL A 344 24.69 16.74 -9.64
CA VAL A 344 24.67 16.25 -8.25
C VAL A 344 25.58 15.02 -8.12
N PRO A 345 26.59 15.03 -7.24
CA PRO A 345 27.40 13.84 -6.96
C PRO A 345 26.54 12.74 -6.31
N PHE A 346 26.36 11.62 -7.01
CA PHE A 346 25.31 10.64 -6.69
C PHE A 346 25.80 9.19 -6.60
N GLU A 347 25.23 8.42 -5.67
CA GLU A 347 25.46 6.97 -5.54
C GLU A 347 24.15 6.24 -5.16
N PHE A 348 23.89 5.08 -5.77
CA PHE A 348 22.72 4.24 -5.48
C PHE A 348 23.10 2.80 -5.11
N HIS A 349 22.66 2.36 -3.93
CA HIS A 349 22.79 1.00 -3.43
C HIS A 349 21.47 0.24 -3.52
N ASP A 350 21.50 -0.96 -4.10
CA ASP A 350 20.34 -1.85 -4.17
C ASP A 350 20.26 -2.68 -2.89
N ALA A 351 19.12 -2.67 -2.21
CA ALA A 351 18.77 -3.62 -1.17
C ALA A 351 17.56 -4.45 -1.63
N ALA A 352 17.82 -5.35 -2.60
CA ALA A 352 16.81 -6.16 -3.30
C ALA A 352 16.25 -7.32 -2.43
N MET A 353 15.57 -6.98 -1.33
CA MET A 353 15.09 -7.90 -0.30
C MET A 353 13.89 -7.31 0.45
N SER A 354 13.17 -8.13 1.22
CA SER A 354 12.07 -7.66 2.06
C SER A 354 12.58 -6.79 3.24
N GLY A 355 11.79 -5.82 3.67
CA GLY A 355 11.98 -5.14 4.96
C GLY A 355 12.03 -6.12 6.16
N CYS A 356 11.44 -7.30 6.01
CA CYS A 356 11.54 -8.41 6.98
C CYS A 356 12.95 -9.03 7.05
N GLU A 357 13.80 -8.85 6.04
CA GLU A 357 15.15 -9.44 5.92
C GLU A 357 16.27 -8.41 6.12
N ILE A 358 15.94 -7.11 6.16
CA ILE A 358 16.89 -6.01 6.32
C ILE A 358 17.63 -6.09 7.67
N GLN A 359 18.95 -5.93 7.58
CA GLN A 359 19.90 -5.83 8.69
C GLN A 359 20.81 -4.62 8.49
N LEU A 360 21.52 -4.20 9.55
CA LEU A 360 22.40 -3.02 9.56
C LEU A 360 23.37 -2.98 8.36
N GLU A 361 23.99 -4.11 8.05
CA GLU A 361 24.96 -4.24 6.97
C GLU A 361 24.35 -4.14 5.57
N HIS A 362 23.04 -4.34 5.39
CA HIS A 362 22.34 -4.17 4.10
C HIS A 362 22.10 -2.69 3.79
N LEU A 363 22.04 -1.84 4.81
CA LEU A 363 21.78 -0.40 4.67
C LEU A 363 23.02 0.40 4.25
N LYS A 364 24.22 -0.14 4.47
CA LYS A 364 25.53 0.44 4.12
C LYS A 364 25.74 1.88 4.62
N VAL A 365 25.23 2.26 5.80
CA VAL A 365 25.44 3.60 6.38
C VAL A 365 26.95 3.89 6.56
N ARG A 366 27.39 5.13 6.35
CA ARG A 366 28.81 5.55 6.47
C ARG A 366 28.98 6.70 7.47
N PRO A 367 30.10 6.76 8.21
CA PRO A 367 30.40 7.89 9.08
C PRO A 367 30.48 9.23 8.33
N GLY A 368 29.86 10.27 8.90
CA GLY A 368 29.91 11.64 8.35
C GLY A 368 28.95 11.91 7.19
N GLU A 369 27.92 11.08 7.01
CA GLU A 369 26.77 11.36 6.15
C GLU A 369 25.53 11.66 7.03
N ALA A 370 24.70 12.62 6.61
CA ALA A 370 23.45 12.94 7.30
C ALA A 370 22.34 12.01 6.82
N LEU A 371 21.79 11.21 7.73
CA LEU A 371 20.85 10.14 7.39
C LEU A 371 19.39 10.57 7.48
N ALA A 372 18.64 10.38 6.39
CA ALA A 372 17.18 10.38 6.34
C ALA A 372 16.65 8.97 6.06
N VAL A 373 15.50 8.61 6.62
CA VAL A 373 14.82 7.33 6.33
C VAL A 373 13.37 7.57 5.96
N ASN A 374 12.88 6.89 4.93
CA ASN A 374 11.53 7.05 4.38
C ASN A 374 10.75 5.73 4.39
N PHE A 375 9.53 5.76 4.93
CA PHE A 375 8.56 4.68 4.93
C PHE A 375 7.25 5.14 4.25
N PRO A 376 7.15 5.06 2.91
CA PRO A 376 5.92 5.41 2.18
C PRO A 376 5.09 4.15 1.89
N TYR A 377 3.99 3.97 2.63
CA TYR A 377 3.02 2.87 2.49
C TYR A 377 3.69 1.49 2.46
N VAL A 378 4.34 1.09 3.56
CA VAL A 378 5.15 -0.15 3.56
C VAL A 378 5.16 -0.90 4.90
N LEU A 379 5.01 -0.21 6.03
CA LEU A 379 5.03 -0.89 7.34
C LEU A 379 3.76 -1.73 7.56
N HIS A 380 2.64 -1.37 6.93
CA HIS A 380 1.43 -2.20 6.98
C HIS A 380 1.65 -3.60 6.38
N HIS A 381 2.38 -3.75 5.27
CA HIS A 381 2.67 -5.07 4.67
C HIS A 381 3.54 -5.99 5.58
N MET A 382 4.27 -5.42 6.55
CA MET A 382 5.17 -6.20 7.41
C MET A 382 4.41 -6.94 8.53
N PRO A 383 4.75 -8.21 8.85
CA PRO A 383 4.11 -8.95 9.93
C PRO A 383 4.39 -8.36 11.31
N ASP A 384 3.33 -8.29 12.12
CA ASP A 384 3.30 -7.69 13.44
C ASP A 384 3.21 -8.75 14.56
N GLU A 385 2.97 -8.29 15.79
CA GLU A 385 2.74 -9.13 16.97
C GLU A 385 1.56 -10.12 16.83
N SER A 386 0.62 -9.90 15.91
CA SER A 386 -0.50 -10.81 15.62
C SER A 386 -0.11 -11.98 14.73
N VAL A 387 1.08 -11.96 14.11
CA VAL A 387 1.53 -12.94 13.12
C VAL A 387 2.81 -13.64 13.57
N SER A 388 3.72 -12.92 14.23
CA SER A 388 5.05 -13.42 14.57
C SER A 388 5.56 -12.79 15.87
N THR A 389 6.05 -13.63 16.77
CA THR A 389 6.74 -13.20 18.01
C THR A 389 7.99 -12.36 17.75
N TRP A 390 8.53 -12.39 16.51
CA TRP A 390 9.65 -11.55 16.09
C TRP A 390 9.27 -10.09 15.83
N ASN A 391 7.96 -9.79 15.63
CA ASN A 391 7.39 -8.47 15.30
C ASN A 391 8.32 -7.62 14.39
N HIS A 392 8.26 -7.88 13.08
CA HIS A 392 9.22 -7.32 12.13
C HIS A 392 9.10 -5.79 12.02
N ARG A 393 7.91 -5.22 12.26
CA ARG A 393 7.66 -3.77 12.32
C ARG A 393 8.52 -3.13 13.41
N ASP A 394 8.29 -3.52 14.66
CA ASP A 394 9.03 -3.01 15.83
C ASP A 394 10.54 -3.23 15.71
N ARG A 395 10.95 -4.42 15.23
CA ARG A 395 12.36 -4.76 15.00
C ARG A 395 13.00 -3.81 13.98
N LEU A 396 12.30 -3.47 12.90
CA LEU A 396 12.82 -2.55 11.88
C LEU A 396 12.89 -1.10 12.40
N LEU A 397 11.90 -0.65 13.19
CA LEU A 397 11.96 0.66 13.84
C LEU A 397 13.15 0.77 14.79
N ARG A 398 13.40 -0.23 15.65
CA ARG A 398 14.58 -0.25 16.53
C ARG A 398 15.90 -0.30 15.76
N LEU A 399 15.97 -1.05 14.65
CA LEU A 399 17.11 -1.02 13.75
C LEU A 399 17.35 0.38 13.19
N VAL A 400 16.31 1.06 12.67
CA VAL A 400 16.43 2.42 12.14
C VAL A 400 16.80 3.42 13.23
N LYS A 401 16.28 3.29 14.46
CA LYS A 401 16.68 4.14 15.59
C LYS A 401 18.17 4.02 15.90
N SER A 402 18.72 2.79 15.84
CA SER A 402 20.15 2.56 16.09
C SER A 402 21.09 3.27 15.11
N LEU A 403 20.59 3.66 13.93
CA LEU A 403 21.34 4.44 12.94
C LEU A 403 21.47 5.93 13.30
N SER A 404 20.73 6.41 14.32
CA SER A 404 20.62 7.83 14.70
C SER A 404 20.30 8.78 13.53
N PRO A 405 19.22 8.54 12.76
CA PRO A 405 18.85 9.39 11.63
C PRO A 405 18.49 10.81 12.08
N LYS A 406 18.78 11.82 11.24
CA LYS A 406 18.35 13.22 11.49
C LYS A 406 16.84 13.39 11.33
N ILE A 407 16.21 12.52 10.55
CA ILE A 407 14.77 12.47 10.34
C ILE A 407 14.34 11.10 9.82
N VAL A 408 13.18 10.63 10.27
CA VAL A 408 12.43 9.52 9.65
C VAL A 408 11.06 10.04 9.23
N THR A 409 10.65 9.78 7.99
CA THR A 409 9.33 10.12 7.46
C THR A 409 8.47 8.86 7.31
N LEU A 410 7.22 8.95 7.74
CA LEU A 410 6.21 7.90 7.62
C LEU A 410 5.01 8.44 6.85
N ALA A 411 4.48 7.65 5.92
CA ALA A 411 3.15 7.84 5.36
C ALA A 411 2.45 6.48 5.23
N GLU A 412 1.23 6.36 5.74
CA GLU A 412 0.48 5.09 5.80
C GLU A 412 -1.03 5.38 5.62
N GLN A 413 -1.82 4.34 5.32
CA GLN A 413 -3.27 4.41 5.17
C GLN A 413 -3.95 4.64 6.53
N GLU A 414 -4.85 5.63 6.64
CA GLU A 414 -5.55 5.95 7.90
C GLU A 414 -6.79 5.06 8.05
N SER A 415 -6.55 3.78 8.36
CA SER A 415 -7.56 2.74 8.48
C SER A 415 -7.16 1.64 9.48
N ASN A 416 -8.13 0.95 10.09
CA ASN A 416 -7.87 -0.18 10.99
C ASN A 416 -8.34 -1.52 10.41
N THR A 417 -7.66 -1.99 9.36
CA THR A 417 -7.87 -3.33 8.77
C THR A 417 -7.00 -4.40 9.43
N ASN A 418 -6.46 -4.15 10.63
CA ASN A 418 -5.56 -5.09 11.32
C ASN A 418 -6.08 -5.63 12.66
N THR A 419 -6.36 -4.79 13.66
CA THR A 419 -6.47 -5.24 15.06
C THR A 419 -7.84 -5.79 15.45
N SER A 420 -8.86 -5.60 14.62
CA SER A 420 -10.26 -5.93 14.94
C SER A 420 -10.68 -7.35 14.52
N PRO A 421 -11.79 -7.89 15.05
CA PRO A 421 -12.44 -9.11 14.54
C PRO A 421 -12.83 -8.99 13.05
N PHE A 422 -13.07 -10.13 12.38
CA PHE A 422 -13.31 -10.19 10.93
C PHE A 422 -14.36 -9.20 10.45
N PHE A 423 -15.57 -9.23 11.00
CA PHE A 423 -16.65 -8.36 10.54
C PHE A 423 -16.35 -6.86 10.73
N SER A 424 -15.72 -6.48 11.84
CA SER A 424 -15.29 -5.10 12.09
C SER A 424 -14.27 -4.62 11.05
N ARG A 425 -13.30 -5.47 10.67
CA ARG A 425 -12.36 -5.16 9.58
C ARG A 425 -13.06 -5.12 8.22
N TYR A 426 -14.03 -5.99 7.97
CA TYR A 426 -14.82 -6.02 6.74
C TYR A 426 -15.64 -4.73 6.54
N LEU A 427 -16.29 -4.22 7.60
CA LEU A 427 -16.98 -2.94 7.58
C LEU A 427 -16.03 -1.76 7.33
N GLU A 428 -14.88 -1.74 8.00
CA GLU A 428 -13.84 -0.72 7.82
C GLU A 428 -13.24 -0.76 6.40
N THR A 429 -13.02 -1.94 5.83
CA THR A 429 -12.62 -2.12 4.42
C THR A 429 -13.69 -1.56 3.48
N LEU A 430 -14.97 -1.88 3.70
CA LEU A 430 -16.07 -1.33 2.90
C LEU A 430 -16.13 0.19 2.97
N ASP A 431 -15.97 0.78 4.15
CA ASP A 431 -16.02 2.23 4.34
C ASP A 431 -14.83 2.95 3.69
N TYR A 432 -13.60 2.52 4.01
CA TYR A 432 -12.37 3.07 3.46
C TYR A 432 -12.33 2.99 1.93
N TYR A 433 -12.65 1.82 1.35
CA TYR A 433 -12.67 1.69 -0.10
C TYR A 433 -13.91 2.31 -0.76
N THR A 434 -15.03 2.58 -0.06
CA THR A 434 -16.11 3.40 -0.64
C THR A 434 -15.58 4.78 -1.00
N ALA A 435 -14.89 5.43 -0.05
CA ALA A 435 -14.27 6.74 -0.27
C ALA A 435 -13.19 6.72 -1.38
N MET A 436 -12.40 5.65 -1.48
CA MET A 436 -11.43 5.50 -2.58
C MET A 436 -12.09 5.28 -3.94
N PHE A 437 -13.18 4.51 -4.02
CA PHE A 437 -13.87 4.25 -5.28
C PHE A 437 -14.63 5.47 -5.78
N GLU A 438 -15.18 6.31 -4.88
CA GLU A 438 -15.72 7.63 -5.18
C GLU A 438 -14.63 8.60 -5.70
N SER A 439 -13.47 8.62 -5.04
CA SER A 439 -12.37 9.54 -5.41
C SER A 439 -11.74 9.21 -6.76
N ILE A 440 -11.85 7.96 -7.22
CA ILE A 440 -11.49 7.51 -8.57
C ILE A 440 -12.59 7.87 -9.58
N ASP A 441 -13.86 7.84 -9.19
CA ASP A 441 -15.03 8.10 -10.08
C ASP A 441 -15.04 9.54 -10.62
N VAL A 442 -14.69 10.51 -9.77
CA VAL A 442 -14.58 11.93 -10.20
C VAL A 442 -13.36 12.18 -11.11
N ALA A 443 -12.36 11.29 -11.07
CA ALA A 443 -11.07 11.49 -11.71
C ALA A 443 -10.93 10.75 -13.05
N CYS A 444 -11.78 9.78 -13.36
CA CYS A 444 -11.69 9.01 -14.61
C CYS A 444 -13.04 8.35 -15.01
N PRO A 445 -13.44 8.38 -16.31
CA PRO A 445 -14.70 7.78 -16.77
C PRO A 445 -14.88 6.30 -16.44
N ARG A 446 -16.12 5.88 -16.22
CA ARG A 446 -16.46 4.53 -15.74
C ARG A 446 -16.27 3.42 -16.78
N ASP A 447 -16.23 3.78 -18.05
CA ASP A 447 -15.90 2.92 -19.19
C ASP A 447 -14.40 2.92 -19.54
N ASP A 448 -13.58 3.74 -18.87
CA ASP A 448 -12.14 3.81 -19.12
C ASP A 448 -11.43 2.49 -18.76
N LYS A 449 -10.76 1.90 -19.75
CA LYS A 449 -10.09 0.60 -19.63
C LYS A 449 -8.79 0.66 -18.83
N GLN A 450 -8.08 1.80 -18.83
CA GLN A 450 -6.87 1.98 -18.02
C GLN A 450 -7.26 1.98 -16.53
N ARG A 451 -8.32 2.72 -16.18
CA ARG A 451 -8.93 2.81 -14.86
C ARG A 451 -9.43 1.44 -14.37
N ILE A 452 -10.25 0.74 -15.16
CA ILE A 452 -10.74 -0.62 -14.80
C ILE A 452 -9.58 -1.58 -14.53
N SER A 453 -8.54 -1.55 -15.37
CA SER A 453 -7.39 -2.44 -15.20
C SER A 453 -6.52 -2.05 -13.98
N ALA A 454 -6.43 -0.76 -13.65
CA ALA A 454 -5.76 -0.28 -12.44
C ALA A 454 -6.55 -0.59 -11.15
N GLU A 455 -7.87 -0.49 -11.18
CA GLU A 455 -8.76 -0.96 -10.10
C GLU A 455 -8.57 -2.47 -9.89
N GLN A 456 -8.55 -3.28 -10.96
CA GLN A 456 -8.40 -4.73 -10.90
C GLN A 456 -7.02 -5.22 -10.44
N HIS A 457 -5.91 -4.60 -10.88
CA HIS A 457 -4.55 -5.08 -10.59
C HIS A 457 -3.87 -4.45 -9.38
N CYS A 458 -4.42 -3.36 -8.85
CA CYS A 458 -3.92 -2.69 -7.65
C CYS A 458 -4.96 -2.80 -6.53
N VAL A 459 -6.10 -2.12 -6.69
CA VAL A 459 -7.05 -1.89 -5.58
C VAL A 459 -7.78 -3.17 -5.16
N ALA A 460 -8.26 -3.95 -6.14
CA ALA A 460 -8.96 -5.21 -5.91
C ALA A 460 -8.07 -6.29 -5.30
N ARG A 461 -6.78 -6.31 -5.66
CA ARG A 461 -5.77 -7.21 -5.07
C ARG A 461 -5.71 -7.02 -3.55
N ASP A 462 -5.72 -5.77 -3.10
CA ASP A 462 -5.59 -5.41 -1.69
C ASP A 462 -6.88 -5.71 -0.92
N ILE A 463 -8.04 -5.39 -1.50
CA ILE A 463 -9.38 -5.76 -0.98
C ILE A 463 -9.50 -7.28 -0.80
N VAL A 464 -9.11 -8.07 -1.82
CA VAL A 464 -9.15 -9.54 -1.75
C VAL A 464 -8.24 -10.05 -0.64
N ASN A 465 -7.07 -9.44 -0.40
CA ASN A 465 -6.21 -9.88 0.71
C ASN A 465 -6.87 -9.63 2.08
N MET A 466 -7.44 -8.45 2.32
CA MET A 466 -8.08 -8.10 3.59
C MET A 466 -9.30 -8.98 3.93
N ILE A 467 -10.05 -9.39 2.90
CA ILE A 467 -11.30 -10.17 3.05
C ILE A 467 -11.01 -11.68 3.04
N ALA A 468 -10.17 -12.17 2.13
CA ALA A 468 -9.99 -13.59 1.88
C ALA A 468 -8.88 -14.26 2.70
N CYS A 469 -7.88 -13.49 3.16
CA CYS A 469 -6.72 -14.05 3.85
C CYS A 469 -6.79 -13.84 5.37
N GLU A 470 -6.13 -14.70 6.12
CA GLU A 470 -5.87 -14.54 7.56
C GLU A 470 -4.42 -14.94 7.90
N GLY A 471 -3.99 -14.73 9.14
CA GLY A 471 -2.67 -15.15 9.61
C GLY A 471 -1.53 -14.56 8.77
N PRO A 472 -0.47 -15.33 8.46
CA PRO A 472 0.64 -14.87 7.62
C PRO A 472 0.29 -14.56 6.16
N GLU A 473 -0.85 -15.02 5.64
CA GLU A 473 -1.25 -14.76 4.24
C GLU A 473 -1.98 -13.42 4.09
N ARG A 474 -2.54 -12.89 5.19
CA ARG A 474 -3.04 -11.51 5.24
C ARG A 474 -1.86 -10.57 5.46
N VAL A 475 -1.47 -9.84 4.43
CA VAL A 475 -0.40 -8.83 4.46
C VAL A 475 -0.96 -7.40 4.52
N GLU A 476 -2.16 -7.18 3.97
CA GLU A 476 -2.80 -5.86 4.00
C GLU A 476 -3.39 -5.59 5.40
N ARG A 477 -2.61 -4.87 6.22
CA ARG A 477 -2.81 -4.73 7.67
C ARG A 477 -2.61 -3.27 8.10
N HIS A 478 -3.49 -2.39 7.64
CA HIS A 478 -3.46 -0.97 7.99
C HIS A 478 -3.66 -0.78 9.50
N GLU A 479 -2.97 0.22 10.06
CA GLU A 479 -3.19 0.70 11.43
C GLU A 479 -3.34 2.23 11.39
N LEU A 480 -4.23 2.77 12.22
CA LEU A 480 -4.39 4.22 12.38
C LEU A 480 -3.08 4.85 12.91
N LEU A 481 -2.82 6.11 12.57
CA LEU A 481 -1.62 6.85 13.01
C LEU A 481 -1.40 6.79 14.52
N GLY A 482 -2.47 6.72 15.34
CA GLY A 482 -2.37 6.52 16.79
C GLY A 482 -1.55 5.29 17.20
N LYS A 483 -1.70 4.15 16.51
CA LYS A 483 -0.93 2.94 16.79
C LYS A 483 0.50 3.04 16.24
N TRP A 484 0.70 3.64 15.05
CA TRP A 484 2.05 3.94 14.55
C TRP A 484 2.83 4.86 15.49
N ARG A 485 2.20 5.91 16.04
CA ARG A 485 2.79 6.79 17.06
C ARG A 485 3.29 6.00 18.26
N CYS A 486 2.48 5.06 18.78
CA CYS A 486 2.87 4.18 19.88
C CYS A 486 4.09 3.31 19.50
N ARG A 487 4.10 2.66 18.33
CA ARG A 487 5.25 1.85 17.87
C ARG A 487 6.55 2.67 17.74
N PHE A 488 6.48 3.88 17.22
CA PHE A 488 7.63 4.78 17.10
C PHE A 488 8.13 5.21 18.49
N MET A 489 7.24 5.61 19.41
CA MET A 489 7.61 5.93 20.80
C MET A 489 8.22 4.72 21.54
N MET A 490 7.72 3.51 21.31
CA MET A 490 8.27 2.24 21.84
C MET A 490 9.57 1.76 21.15
N ALA A 491 10.08 2.55 20.20
CA ALA A 491 11.39 2.43 19.59
C ALA A 491 12.22 3.72 19.81
N ASP A 492 11.93 4.44 20.90
CA ASP A 492 12.60 5.67 21.35
C ASP A 492 12.56 6.86 20.37
N PHE A 493 11.65 6.87 19.39
CA PHE A 493 11.44 8.03 18.52
C PHE A 493 10.58 9.11 19.17
N SER A 494 10.98 10.35 18.94
CA SER A 494 10.24 11.57 19.26
C SER A 494 9.50 12.09 18.01
N PRO A 495 8.25 12.57 18.12
CA PRO A 495 7.57 13.24 17.01
C PRO A 495 8.32 14.50 16.58
N TYR A 496 8.48 14.71 15.27
CA TYR A 496 9.03 15.92 14.69
C TYR A 496 7.91 16.77 14.07
N PRO A 497 7.63 17.99 14.60
CA PRO A 497 6.58 18.85 14.06
C PRO A 497 6.81 19.20 12.59
N LEU A 498 5.77 19.04 11.78
CA LEU A 498 5.77 19.44 10.37
C LEU A 498 5.75 20.97 10.26
N SER A 499 6.47 21.52 9.28
CA SER A 499 6.47 22.96 9.03
C SER A 499 5.27 23.38 8.18
N SER A 500 4.92 24.67 8.22
CA SER A 500 3.90 25.23 7.33
C SER A 500 4.25 25.06 5.84
N SER A 501 5.53 24.93 5.48
CA SER A 501 5.98 24.59 4.13
C SER A 501 5.42 23.26 3.65
N VAL A 502 5.38 22.24 4.51
CA VAL A 502 4.83 20.91 4.20
C VAL A 502 3.34 21.05 3.88
N THR A 503 2.61 21.72 4.76
CA THR A 503 1.16 21.95 4.64
C THR A 503 0.81 22.83 3.43
N MET A 504 1.67 23.79 3.05
CA MET A 504 1.51 24.60 1.83
C MET A 504 1.78 23.78 0.57
N ALA A 505 2.93 23.09 0.47
CA ALA A 505 3.28 22.30 -0.71
C ALA A 505 2.26 21.18 -1.01
N VAL A 506 1.69 20.57 0.04
CA VAL A 506 0.60 19.59 -0.13
C VAL A 506 -0.72 20.25 -0.54
N ARG A 507 -1.06 21.46 -0.03
CA ARG A 507 -2.22 22.22 -0.53
C ARG A 507 -2.06 22.66 -1.98
N ASP A 508 -0.84 23.03 -2.39
CA ASP A 508 -0.54 23.41 -3.77
C ASP A 508 -0.66 22.21 -4.71
N LEU A 509 -0.15 21.04 -4.31
CA LEU A 509 -0.38 19.76 -4.99
C LEU A 509 -1.89 19.44 -5.15
N LEU A 510 -2.69 19.61 -4.10
CA LEU A 510 -4.12 19.25 -4.14
C LEU A 510 -4.96 20.14 -5.07
N LYS A 511 -4.42 21.26 -5.57
CA LYS A 511 -5.06 22.07 -6.64
C LYS A 511 -5.11 21.36 -8.00
N GLU A 512 -4.34 20.29 -8.19
CA GLU A 512 -4.43 19.40 -9.37
C GLU A 512 -5.62 18.43 -9.30
N TYR A 513 -6.35 18.38 -8.18
CA TYR A 513 -7.34 17.35 -7.86
C TYR A 513 -8.72 17.93 -7.51
N ASP A 514 -9.72 17.06 -7.35
CA ASP A 514 -11.09 17.46 -7.02
C ASP A 514 -11.21 18.07 -5.61
N ASN A 515 -12.12 19.03 -5.45
CA ASN A 515 -12.31 19.81 -4.21
C ASN A 515 -12.85 18.99 -3.02
N ASN A 516 -13.25 17.74 -3.23
CA ASN A 516 -13.59 16.83 -2.13
C ASN A 516 -12.36 16.26 -1.41
N TYR A 517 -11.15 16.35 -2.00
CA TYR A 517 -9.92 16.08 -1.26
C TYR A 517 -9.65 17.19 -0.24
N ARG A 518 -9.27 16.78 0.98
CA ARG A 518 -9.04 17.70 2.11
C ARG A 518 -7.69 17.44 2.76
N LEU A 519 -7.08 18.51 3.28
CA LEU A 519 -5.86 18.44 4.08
C LEU A 519 -6.11 19.07 5.47
N GLU A 520 -6.02 18.24 6.49
CA GLU A 520 -6.05 18.64 7.89
C GLU A 520 -4.63 18.50 8.49
N ASP A 521 -4.28 19.38 9.42
CA ASP A 521 -3.03 19.36 10.18
C ASP A 521 -3.41 19.16 11.65
N ARG A 522 -3.13 17.96 12.20
CA ARG A 522 -3.61 17.53 13.52
C ARG A 522 -2.55 16.71 14.25
N ASP A 523 -2.32 17.06 15.52
CA ASP A 523 -1.36 16.39 16.41
C ASP A 523 0.06 16.24 15.80
N GLY A 524 0.52 17.26 15.06
CA GLY A 524 1.83 17.25 14.39
C GLY A 524 1.95 16.32 13.18
N ALA A 525 0.83 15.93 12.56
CA ALA A 525 0.78 15.13 11.35
C ALA A 525 -0.23 15.68 10.33
N LEU A 526 0.04 15.45 9.05
CA LEU A 526 -0.91 15.77 7.99
C LEU A 526 -1.85 14.60 7.73
N TYR A 527 -3.13 14.91 7.59
CA TYR A 527 -4.20 13.99 7.23
C TYR A 527 -4.74 14.36 5.84
N LEU A 528 -4.56 13.48 4.86
CA LEU A 528 -5.25 13.52 3.58
C LEU A 528 -6.59 12.80 3.72
N GLY A 529 -7.68 13.53 3.46
CA GLY A 529 -9.04 12.99 3.50
C GLY A 529 -9.79 13.10 2.17
N TRP A 530 -10.85 12.33 2.04
CA TRP A 530 -11.86 12.41 0.98
C TRP A 530 -13.23 12.68 1.62
N VAL A 531 -13.82 13.83 1.30
CA VAL A 531 -15.07 14.38 1.88
C VAL A 531 -15.03 14.51 3.42
N HIS A 532 -15.20 13.39 4.12
CA HIS A 532 -15.23 13.26 5.57
C HIS A 532 -14.43 12.06 6.10
N ARG A 533 -13.96 11.16 5.21
CA ARG A 533 -13.12 10.00 5.54
C ARG A 533 -11.65 10.39 5.50
N ALA A 534 -10.89 10.06 6.54
CA ALA A 534 -9.43 10.09 6.49
C ALA A 534 -8.91 8.92 5.64
N MET A 535 -8.01 9.20 4.69
CA MET A 535 -7.50 8.23 3.73
C MET A 535 -6.03 7.88 4.01
N ALA A 536 -5.18 8.88 4.25
CA ALA A 536 -3.78 8.66 4.54
C ALA A 536 -3.25 9.69 5.53
N THR A 537 -2.26 9.30 6.32
CA THR A 537 -1.52 10.20 7.20
C THR A 537 -0.07 10.33 6.76
N SER A 538 0.56 11.45 7.13
CA SER A 538 2.00 11.63 7.01
C SER A 538 2.57 12.32 8.24
N SER A 539 3.65 11.78 8.78
CA SER A 539 4.30 12.22 10.02
C SER A 539 5.82 12.10 9.93
N ALA A 540 6.54 12.78 10.83
CA ALA A 540 8.00 12.79 10.88
C ALA A 540 8.51 12.56 12.31
N TRP A 541 9.73 12.03 12.43
CA TRP A 541 10.24 11.42 13.67
C TRP A 541 11.76 11.57 13.84
N ARG A 542 12.24 11.60 15.09
CA ARG A 542 13.67 11.67 15.47
C ARG A 542 14.03 10.73 16.62
#